data_AF-A0AAU8FL17-F1
#
_entry.id   AF-A0AAU8FL17-F1
#
_cell.length_a   1.000
_cell.length_b   1.000
_cell.length_c   1.000
_cell.angle_alpha   90.00
_cell.angle_beta   90.00
_cell.angle_gamma   90.00
#
_symmetry.space_group_name_H-M   'P 1'
#
loop_
_entity.id
_entity.type
_entity.pdbx_description
1 polymer ?
#
loop_
_entity_poly.entity_id
_entity_poly.type
_entity_poly.pdbx_seq_one_letter_code
_entity_poly.pdbx_strand_id
1 'polypeptide(L)'
;MLTKKGEPGKSSKEATNILNGGEGTQLFNAFVKQGAEKYQAKNLNGALEMFEAAQGINKKDTLAALYGGIAAQQLDKKDVAKASFENYVTNGGKDPSVYYGLAQLYRSENNFDKAIETLNKGLAQSPGNKDLKAEVVNILLASGKEDQAIKELEALIQNDPKNVQNLVNLALLYDNMATKQGGRIKELQAQAGGGEDKVATLTKSIADEKSKNEVFDGEIKRITALIKKQPKNADLKRQLADVNNKKKESATAVANLEKELATAQEAAKQNSGNAASAEKELATLKADQKKNLELAEKNYRAALEVDATNYDALYSLGALYFNEAVVLKGEVDRMNMTEYQQKGKEVEGRVCGKFKKAKPYFERAVQAKDAAEAKETLETLNNVLQQFEGKGIACVE
;
A
#
# COMPACT_ATOMS: atom_id res chain seq x y z
N MET A 1 -24.95 13.42 49.87
CA MET A 1 -25.28 14.86 50.07
C MET A 1 -24.01 15.60 50.45
N LEU A 2 -23.63 16.62 49.68
CA LEU A 2 -22.53 17.52 50.03
C LEU A 2 -23.02 18.53 51.07
N THR A 3 -22.13 19.00 51.93
CA THR A 3 -22.40 20.10 52.85
C THR A 3 -22.55 21.42 52.07
N LYS A 4 -23.04 22.48 52.73
CA LYS A 4 -23.11 23.84 52.14
C LYS A 4 -21.75 24.40 51.67
N LYS A 5 -20.63 23.78 52.04
CA LYS A 5 -19.26 24.12 51.62
C LYS A 5 -18.70 23.19 50.52
N GLY A 6 -19.51 22.28 49.97
CA GLY A 6 -19.08 21.34 48.93
C GLY A 6 -18.33 20.11 49.44
N GLU A 7 -18.15 19.94 50.74
CA GLU A 7 -17.50 18.75 51.33
C GLU A 7 -18.47 17.57 51.47
N PRO A 8 -18.00 16.30 51.48
CA PRO A 8 -18.83 15.14 51.76
C PRO A 8 -19.55 15.26 53.11
N GLY A 9 -20.88 15.13 53.12
CA GLY A 9 -21.68 15.13 54.36
C GLY A 9 -21.37 13.93 55.28
N LYS A 10 -21.81 14.00 56.55
CA LYS A 10 -21.50 13.00 57.59
C LYS A 10 -21.76 11.55 57.14
N SER A 11 -22.94 11.26 56.59
CA SER A 11 -23.29 9.93 56.07
C SER A 11 -22.44 9.49 54.87
N SER A 12 -21.93 10.44 54.07
CA SER A 12 -20.99 10.15 52.98
C SER A 12 -19.61 9.76 53.51
N LYS A 13 -19.15 10.42 54.58
CA LYS A 13 -17.89 10.09 55.26
C LYS A 13 -17.98 8.72 55.95
N GLU A 14 -19.11 8.42 56.61
CA GLU A 14 -19.37 7.12 57.24
C GLU A 14 -19.40 5.98 56.21
N ALA A 15 -20.11 6.14 55.10
CA ALA A 15 -20.11 5.15 54.01
C ALA A 15 -18.72 4.94 53.40
N THR A 16 -17.95 6.02 53.22
CA THR A 16 -16.57 5.94 52.72
C THR A 16 -15.66 5.19 53.69
N ASN A 17 -15.82 5.39 54.99
CA ASN A 17 -15.05 4.67 56.00
C ASN A 17 -15.38 3.17 56.05
N ILE A 18 -16.65 2.80 55.87
CA ILE A 18 -17.08 1.40 55.78
C ILE A 18 -16.47 0.72 54.55
N LEU A 19 -16.57 1.36 53.38
CA LEU A 19 -16.03 0.84 52.11
C LEU A 19 -14.50 0.72 52.11
N ASN A 20 -13.81 1.61 52.81
CA ASN A 20 -12.35 1.57 52.93
C ASN A 20 -11.85 0.69 54.11
N GLY A 21 -12.76 0.17 54.94
CA GLY A 21 -12.47 -0.63 56.12
C GLY A 21 -12.55 -2.14 55.90
N GLY A 22 -12.55 -2.91 56.99
CA GLY A 22 -12.63 -4.38 56.96
C GLY A 22 -13.92 -4.91 56.32
N GLU A 23 -15.04 -4.24 56.53
CA GLU A 23 -16.34 -4.56 55.91
C GLU A 23 -16.30 -4.39 54.39
N GLY A 24 -15.68 -3.30 53.89
CA GLY A 24 -15.43 -3.12 52.47
C GLY A 24 -14.58 -4.23 51.87
N THR A 25 -13.55 -4.69 52.58
CA THR A 25 -12.71 -5.83 52.14
C THR A 25 -13.52 -7.13 52.03
N GLN A 26 -14.41 -7.40 53.00
CA GLN A 26 -15.30 -8.57 52.95
C GLN A 26 -16.29 -8.50 51.78
N LEU A 27 -16.89 -7.33 51.56
CA LEU A 27 -17.83 -7.10 50.47
C LEU A 27 -17.15 -7.23 49.10
N PHE A 28 -15.95 -6.67 48.96
CA PHE A 28 -15.12 -6.84 47.77
C PHE A 28 -14.86 -8.32 47.46
N ASN A 29 -14.39 -9.09 48.45
CA ASN A 29 -14.12 -10.53 48.27
C ASN A 29 -15.40 -11.31 47.90
N ALA A 30 -16.54 -10.95 48.49
CA ALA A 30 -17.83 -11.57 48.17
C ALA A 30 -18.25 -11.30 46.72
N PHE A 31 -18.10 -10.06 46.24
CA PHE A 31 -18.40 -9.70 44.86
C PHE A 31 -17.44 -10.37 43.86
N VAL A 32 -16.14 -10.40 44.13
CA VAL A 32 -15.18 -11.12 43.28
C VAL A 32 -15.54 -12.60 43.17
N LYS A 33 -15.86 -13.26 44.29
CA LYS A 33 -16.25 -14.67 44.30
C LYS A 33 -17.52 -14.92 43.48
N GLN A 34 -18.58 -14.13 43.70
CA GLN A 34 -19.81 -14.26 42.94
C GLN A 34 -19.62 -13.95 41.45
N GLY A 35 -18.79 -12.96 41.12
CA GLY A 35 -18.42 -12.65 39.74
C GLY A 35 -17.76 -13.83 39.05
N ALA A 36 -16.80 -14.48 39.72
CA ALA A 36 -16.14 -15.67 39.21
C ALA A 36 -17.10 -16.85 39.02
N GLU A 37 -17.99 -17.13 39.99
CA GLU A 37 -19.01 -18.19 39.89
C GLU A 37 -19.95 -17.95 38.70
N LYS A 38 -20.44 -16.70 38.53
CA LYS A 38 -21.30 -16.33 37.40
C LYS A 38 -20.57 -16.40 36.07
N TYR A 39 -19.30 -16.02 36.03
CA TYR A 39 -18.46 -16.10 34.83
C TYR A 39 -18.27 -17.56 34.39
N GLN A 40 -17.98 -18.46 35.33
CA GLN A 40 -17.89 -19.90 35.07
C GLN A 40 -19.22 -20.49 34.58
N ALA A 41 -20.35 -20.00 35.12
CA ALA A 41 -21.69 -20.36 34.66
C ALA A 41 -22.08 -19.73 33.30
N LYS A 42 -21.16 -19.03 32.61
CA LYS A 42 -21.39 -18.27 31.37
C LYS A 42 -22.47 -17.18 31.48
N ASN A 43 -22.86 -16.81 32.70
CA ASN A 43 -23.72 -15.66 32.94
C ASN A 43 -22.86 -14.39 32.94
N LEU A 44 -22.46 -13.96 31.74
CA LEU A 44 -21.54 -12.84 31.55
C LEU A 44 -22.10 -11.51 32.07
N ASN A 45 -23.41 -11.26 31.92
CA ASN A 45 -24.04 -10.05 32.45
C ASN A 45 -23.97 -9.99 33.97
N GLY A 46 -24.33 -11.10 34.65
CA GLY A 46 -24.24 -11.16 36.10
C GLY A 46 -22.80 -11.16 36.60
N ALA A 47 -21.87 -11.76 35.87
CA ALA A 47 -20.45 -11.69 36.20
C ALA A 47 -19.93 -10.26 36.14
N LEU A 48 -20.23 -9.55 35.05
CA LEU A 48 -19.86 -8.15 34.87
C LEU A 48 -20.39 -7.27 36.00
N GLU A 49 -21.67 -7.42 36.36
CA GLU A 49 -22.30 -6.67 37.46
C GLU A 49 -21.52 -6.83 38.78
N MET A 50 -21.14 -8.07 39.13
CA MET A 50 -20.40 -8.33 40.35
C MET A 50 -18.96 -7.79 40.30
N PHE A 51 -18.29 -7.88 39.14
CA PHE A 51 -16.95 -7.32 38.99
C PHE A 51 -16.95 -5.79 39.00
N GLU A 52 -17.96 -5.12 38.43
CA GLU A 52 -18.13 -3.67 38.53
C GLU A 52 -18.39 -3.23 39.98
N ALA A 53 -19.21 -3.98 40.72
CA ALA A 53 -19.43 -3.74 42.14
C ALA A 53 -18.14 -3.88 42.96
N ALA A 54 -17.32 -4.92 42.69
CA ALA A 54 -16.02 -5.09 43.31
C ALA A 54 -15.05 -3.93 42.98
N GLN A 55 -14.97 -3.50 41.72
CA GLN A 55 -14.16 -2.35 41.30
C GLN A 55 -14.61 -1.04 41.96
N GLY A 56 -15.90 -0.88 42.25
CA GLY A 56 -16.45 0.25 42.98
C GLY A 56 -15.93 0.36 44.43
N ILE A 57 -15.56 -0.77 45.04
CA ILE A 57 -15.05 -0.85 46.41
C ILE A 57 -13.53 -0.72 46.43
N ASN A 58 -12.83 -1.57 45.67
CA ASN A 58 -11.37 -1.56 45.61
C ASN A 58 -10.90 -1.27 44.18
N LYS A 59 -10.73 0.02 43.88
CA LYS A 59 -10.29 0.49 42.55
C LYS A 59 -8.86 0.08 42.20
N LYS A 60 -8.04 -0.31 43.18
CA LYS A 60 -6.65 -0.71 42.96
C LYS A 60 -6.49 -2.19 42.62
N ASP A 61 -7.55 -2.98 42.78
CA ASP A 61 -7.51 -4.39 42.45
C ASP A 61 -7.46 -4.62 40.94
N THR A 62 -6.57 -5.53 40.52
CA THR A 62 -6.44 -5.92 39.12
C THR A 62 -7.31 -7.12 38.76
N LEU A 63 -7.76 -7.94 39.71
CA LEU A 63 -8.49 -9.17 39.41
C LEU A 63 -9.92 -8.89 38.92
N ALA A 64 -10.64 -8.02 39.61
CA ALA A 64 -11.97 -7.58 39.23
C ALA A 64 -11.94 -6.77 37.93
N ALA A 65 -10.92 -5.94 37.74
CA ALA A 65 -10.69 -5.19 36.49
C ALA A 65 -10.42 -6.13 35.30
N LEU A 66 -9.61 -7.17 35.49
CA LEU A 66 -9.33 -8.20 34.48
C LEU A 66 -10.61 -8.92 34.03
N TYR A 67 -11.30 -9.57 34.97
CA TYR A 67 -12.45 -10.40 34.62
C TYR A 67 -13.69 -9.57 34.26
N GLY A 68 -13.87 -8.39 34.86
CA GLY A 68 -14.88 -7.43 34.45
C GLY A 68 -14.66 -6.95 33.02
N GLY A 69 -13.43 -6.61 32.65
CA GLY A 69 -13.08 -6.22 31.28
C GLY A 69 -13.29 -7.35 30.27
N ILE A 70 -12.88 -8.57 30.58
CA ILE A 70 -13.11 -9.74 29.71
C ILE A 70 -14.61 -10.03 29.54
N ALA A 71 -15.39 -10.01 30.63
CA ALA A 71 -16.83 -10.21 30.57
C ALA A 71 -17.51 -9.13 29.72
N ALA A 72 -17.13 -7.86 29.90
CA ALA A 72 -17.61 -6.74 29.08
C ALA A 72 -17.24 -6.90 27.60
N GLN A 73 -16.01 -7.34 27.29
CA GLN A 73 -15.57 -7.59 25.92
C GLN A 73 -16.39 -8.71 25.25
N GLN A 74 -16.66 -9.82 25.95
CA GLN A 74 -17.50 -10.90 25.42
C GLN A 74 -18.97 -10.49 25.23
N LEU A 75 -19.42 -9.46 25.95
CA LEU A 75 -20.75 -8.85 25.80
C LEU A 75 -20.78 -7.72 24.76
N ASP A 76 -19.69 -7.46 24.04
CA ASP A 76 -19.52 -6.33 23.11
C ASP A 76 -19.72 -4.94 23.75
N LYS A 77 -19.56 -4.83 25.08
CA LYS A 77 -19.61 -3.57 25.83
C LYS A 77 -18.24 -2.88 25.81
N LYS A 78 -17.84 -2.37 24.63
CA LYS A 78 -16.48 -1.86 24.36
C LYS A 78 -16.01 -0.79 25.34
N ASP A 79 -16.85 0.18 25.70
CA ASP A 79 -16.47 1.25 26.63
C ASP A 79 -16.21 0.74 28.05
N VAL A 80 -17.03 -0.22 28.52
CA VAL A 80 -16.87 -0.84 29.84
C VAL A 80 -15.63 -1.73 29.88
N ALA A 81 -15.38 -2.47 28.80
CA ALA A 81 -14.18 -3.28 28.65
C ALA A 81 -12.92 -2.40 28.68
N LYS A 82 -12.92 -1.32 27.89
CA LYS A 82 -11.82 -0.34 27.85
C LYS A 82 -11.55 0.27 29.22
N ALA A 83 -12.57 0.77 29.92
CA ALA A 83 -12.42 1.36 31.25
C ALA A 83 -11.87 0.35 32.28
N SER A 84 -12.34 -0.90 32.24
CA SER A 84 -11.85 -1.96 33.12
C SER A 84 -10.38 -2.31 32.82
N PHE A 85 -10.00 -2.40 31.54
CA PHE A 85 -8.61 -2.66 31.16
C PHE A 85 -7.68 -1.47 31.42
N GLU A 86 -8.13 -0.22 31.24
CA GLU A 86 -7.38 0.98 31.63
C GLU A 86 -7.09 0.96 33.13
N ASN A 87 -8.09 0.57 33.95
CA ASN A 87 -7.92 0.40 35.39
C ASN A 87 -6.92 -0.72 35.72
N TYR A 88 -7.01 -1.87 35.04
CA TYR A 88 -6.05 -2.98 35.16
C TYR A 88 -4.60 -2.52 34.90
N VAL A 89 -4.39 -1.83 33.79
CA VAL A 89 -3.07 -1.34 33.36
C VAL A 89 -2.53 -0.28 34.32
N THR A 90 -3.38 0.66 34.75
CA THR A 90 -2.99 1.74 35.67
C THR A 90 -2.52 1.21 37.02
N ASN A 91 -3.11 0.11 37.50
CA ASN A 91 -2.74 -0.50 38.78
C ASN A 91 -1.61 -1.54 38.69
N GLY A 92 -0.90 -1.62 37.57
CA GLY A 92 0.27 -2.49 37.43
C GLY A 92 -0.07 -3.96 37.24
N GLY A 93 -1.20 -4.25 36.57
CA GLY A 93 -1.49 -5.59 36.06
C GLY A 93 -0.34 -6.14 35.21
N LYS A 94 -0.26 -7.47 35.06
CA LYS A 94 0.93 -8.14 34.47
C LYS A 94 0.61 -9.04 33.29
N ASP A 95 -0.65 -9.34 33.05
CA ASP A 95 -1.08 -10.23 31.99
C ASP A 95 -0.98 -9.53 30.62
N PRO A 96 -0.09 -9.98 29.71
CA PRO A 96 0.09 -9.39 28.40
C PRO A 96 -1.19 -9.35 27.56
N SER A 97 -2.09 -10.32 27.74
CA SER A 97 -3.33 -10.40 26.96
C SER A 97 -4.24 -9.19 27.17
N VAL A 98 -4.21 -8.57 28.36
CA VAL A 98 -4.99 -7.36 28.67
C VAL A 98 -4.42 -6.14 27.97
N TYR A 99 -3.09 -6.00 27.95
CA TYR A 99 -2.42 -4.93 27.23
C TYR A 99 -2.70 -5.03 25.73
N TYR A 100 -2.66 -6.25 25.18
CA TYR A 100 -3.05 -6.52 23.80
C TYR A 100 -4.52 -6.12 23.54
N GLY A 101 -5.45 -6.59 24.36
CA GLY A 101 -6.88 -6.29 24.23
C GLY A 101 -7.18 -4.79 24.31
N LEU A 102 -6.59 -4.08 25.25
CA LEU A 102 -6.75 -2.63 25.38
C LEU A 102 -6.14 -1.86 24.19
N ALA A 103 -4.98 -2.29 23.71
CA ALA A 103 -4.38 -1.71 22.51
C ALA A 103 -5.27 -1.91 21.28
N GLN A 104 -5.91 -3.08 21.13
CA GLN A 104 -6.87 -3.32 20.04
C GLN A 104 -8.10 -2.41 20.14
N LEU A 105 -8.61 -2.16 21.34
CA LEU A 105 -9.71 -1.22 21.56
C LEU A 105 -9.29 0.20 21.12
N TYR A 106 -8.12 0.68 21.55
CA TYR A 106 -7.60 1.98 21.10
C TYR A 106 -7.35 2.04 19.59
N ARG A 107 -6.81 0.97 18.99
CA ARG A 107 -6.63 0.87 17.54
C ARG A 107 -7.97 0.97 16.80
N SER A 108 -9.02 0.32 17.30
CA SER A 108 -10.36 0.41 16.70
C SER A 108 -10.98 1.82 16.76
N GLU A 109 -10.49 2.65 17.69
CA GLU A 109 -10.83 4.07 17.83
C GLU A 109 -9.86 4.99 17.06
N ASN A 110 -8.96 4.43 16.26
CA ASN A 110 -7.85 5.13 15.59
C ASN A 110 -6.91 5.88 16.56
N ASN A 111 -6.90 5.52 17.85
CA ASN A 111 -6.02 6.09 18.85
C ASN A 111 -4.70 5.31 18.93
N PHE A 112 -3.95 5.36 17.83
CA PHE A 112 -2.74 4.55 17.65
C PHE A 112 -1.64 4.86 18.67
N ASP A 113 -1.52 6.12 19.09
CA ASP A 113 -0.52 6.53 20.10
C ASP A 113 -0.78 5.87 21.46
N LYS A 114 -2.02 5.90 21.95
CA LYS A 114 -2.39 5.22 23.19
C LYS A 114 -2.27 3.70 23.07
N ALA A 115 -2.56 3.16 21.89
CA ALA A 115 -2.43 1.73 21.66
C ALA A 115 -0.96 1.28 21.80
N ILE A 116 -0.02 2.00 21.16
CA ILE A 116 1.42 1.74 21.28
C ILE A 116 1.90 1.98 22.72
N GLU A 117 1.48 3.06 23.36
CA GLU A 117 1.82 3.34 24.77
C GLU A 117 1.38 2.17 25.69
N THR A 118 0.19 1.64 25.46
CA THR A 118 -0.36 0.51 26.20
C THR A 118 0.48 -0.74 25.99
N LEU A 119 0.81 -1.08 24.75
CA LEU A 119 1.67 -2.23 24.45
C LEU A 119 3.06 -2.09 25.09
N ASN A 120 3.65 -0.89 25.05
CA ASN A 120 4.95 -0.61 25.68
C ASN A 120 4.90 -0.78 27.20
N LYS A 121 3.80 -0.40 27.87
CA LYS A 121 3.59 -0.70 29.29
C LYS A 121 3.53 -2.22 29.53
N GLY A 122 2.86 -2.97 28.66
CA GLY A 122 2.82 -4.43 28.73
C GLY A 122 4.20 -5.06 28.51
N LEU A 123 4.98 -4.54 27.57
CA LEU A 123 6.36 -4.97 27.32
C LEU A 123 7.30 -4.64 28.48
N ALA A 124 7.06 -3.56 29.23
CA ALA A 124 7.81 -3.31 30.46
C ALA A 124 7.56 -4.39 31.54
N GLN A 125 6.37 -5.00 31.57
CA GLN A 125 6.06 -6.13 32.45
C GLN A 125 6.56 -7.47 31.87
N SER A 126 6.55 -7.61 30.55
CA SER A 126 6.93 -8.83 29.83
C SER A 126 7.84 -8.53 28.62
N PRO A 127 9.15 -8.20 28.84
CA PRO A 127 10.04 -7.73 27.77
C PRO A 127 10.29 -8.71 26.63
N GLY A 128 10.06 -10.01 26.87
CA GLY A 128 10.22 -11.09 25.90
C GLY A 128 8.93 -11.48 25.16
N ASN A 129 7.79 -10.85 25.44
CA ASN A 129 6.52 -11.25 24.83
C ASN A 129 6.50 -10.92 23.32
N LYS A 130 6.50 -11.96 22.47
CA LYS A 130 6.55 -11.82 21.01
C LYS A 130 5.25 -11.24 20.44
N ASP A 131 4.09 -11.57 21.02
CA ASP A 131 2.79 -11.14 20.53
C ASP A 131 2.60 -9.62 20.71
N LEU A 132 3.00 -9.08 21.86
CA LEU A 132 2.97 -7.63 22.09
C LEU A 132 3.92 -6.88 21.16
N LYS A 133 5.12 -7.42 20.91
CA LYS A 133 6.07 -6.83 19.95
C LYS A 133 5.52 -6.83 18.53
N ALA A 134 4.92 -7.94 18.10
CA ALA A 134 4.27 -8.05 16.80
C ALA A 134 3.10 -7.07 16.68
N GLU A 135 2.31 -6.88 17.75
CA GLU A 135 1.19 -5.95 17.73
C GLU A 135 1.64 -4.48 17.64
N VAL A 136 2.77 -4.10 18.26
CA VAL A 136 3.36 -2.76 18.08
C VAL A 136 3.61 -2.50 16.60
N VAL A 137 4.24 -3.46 15.91
CA VAL A 137 4.48 -3.36 14.45
C VAL A 137 3.15 -3.25 13.69
N ASN A 138 2.17 -4.10 13.98
CA ASN A 138 0.86 -4.06 13.31
C ASN A 138 0.15 -2.71 13.45
N ILE A 139 0.27 -2.07 14.61
CA ILE A 139 -0.31 -0.75 14.88
C ILE A 139 0.49 0.35 14.18
N LEU A 140 1.83 0.28 14.19
CA LEU A 140 2.67 1.22 13.46
C LEU A 140 2.35 1.20 11.96
N LEU A 141 2.21 0.00 11.38
CA LEU A 141 1.79 -0.19 9.99
C LEU A 141 0.40 0.40 9.73
N ALA A 142 -0.59 0.09 10.58
CA ALA A 142 -1.96 0.63 10.42
C ALA A 142 -2.04 2.16 10.59
N SER A 143 -1.13 2.75 11.37
CA SER A 143 -1.05 4.19 11.59
C SER A 143 -0.20 4.95 10.55
N GLY A 144 0.35 4.25 9.55
CA GLY A 144 1.21 4.85 8.52
C GLY A 144 2.59 5.30 9.02
N LYS A 145 3.02 4.86 10.21
CA LYS A 145 4.32 5.20 10.81
C LYS A 145 5.41 4.26 10.30
N GLU A 146 5.62 4.29 8.98
CA GLU A 146 6.51 3.38 8.23
C GLU A 146 7.93 3.34 8.82
N ASP A 147 8.56 4.49 9.09
CA ASP A 147 9.93 4.55 9.63
C ASP A 147 10.07 3.90 11.02
N GLN A 148 9.05 4.03 11.87
CA GLN A 148 9.06 3.41 13.19
C GLN A 148 8.84 1.90 13.08
N ALA A 149 7.94 1.46 12.19
CA ALA A 149 7.72 0.04 11.93
C ALA A 149 8.98 -0.64 11.40
N ILE A 150 9.74 0.02 10.49
CA ILE A 150 11.03 -0.50 10.00
C ILE A 150 12.00 -0.72 11.16
N LYS A 151 12.22 0.30 12.00
CA LYS A 151 13.18 0.21 13.11
C LYS A 151 12.84 -0.93 14.06
N GLU A 152 11.55 -1.10 14.38
CA GLU A 152 11.14 -2.19 15.25
C GLU A 152 11.28 -3.55 14.58
N LEU A 153 10.89 -3.69 13.31
CA LEU A 153 11.09 -4.93 12.57
C LEU A 153 12.57 -5.31 12.44
N GLU A 154 13.45 -4.34 12.17
CA GLU A 154 14.90 -4.55 12.14
C GLU A 154 15.42 -5.05 13.49
N ALA A 155 14.98 -4.45 14.61
CA ALA A 155 15.34 -4.90 15.95
C ALA A 155 14.79 -6.31 16.26
N LEU A 156 13.58 -6.64 15.80
CA LEU A 156 13.01 -7.98 15.96
C LEU A 156 13.77 -9.03 15.15
N ILE A 157 14.16 -8.70 13.91
CA ILE A 157 14.95 -9.58 13.04
C ILE A 157 16.36 -9.77 13.59
N GLN A 158 16.99 -8.72 14.15
CA GLN A 158 18.30 -8.87 14.81
C GLN A 158 18.24 -9.86 15.98
N ASN A 159 17.14 -9.86 16.74
CA ASN A 159 16.96 -10.75 17.88
C ASN A 159 16.51 -12.18 17.48
N ASP A 160 15.70 -12.31 16.44
CA ASP A 160 15.18 -13.58 15.91
C ASP A 160 15.28 -13.61 14.38
N PRO A 161 16.48 -13.84 13.81
CA PRO A 161 16.70 -13.79 12.36
C PRO A 161 15.96 -14.85 11.56
N LYS A 162 15.39 -15.87 12.24
CA LYS A 162 14.62 -16.96 11.63
C LYS A 162 13.12 -16.75 11.76
N ASN A 163 12.66 -15.60 12.23
CA ASN A 163 11.25 -15.29 12.25
C ASN A 163 10.77 -14.88 10.84
N VAL A 164 10.18 -15.85 10.13
CA VAL A 164 9.67 -15.67 8.76
C VAL A 164 8.68 -14.51 8.67
N GLN A 165 7.77 -14.38 9.65
CA GLN A 165 6.76 -13.32 9.64
C GLN A 165 7.39 -11.92 9.72
N ASN A 166 8.43 -11.74 10.54
CA ASN A 166 9.11 -10.44 10.64
C ASN A 166 9.85 -10.10 9.34
N LEU A 167 10.52 -11.08 8.72
CA LEU A 167 11.19 -10.90 7.43
C LEU A 167 10.18 -10.52 6.33
N VAL A 168 9.05 -11.22 6.25
CA VAL A 168 7.97 -10.93 5.30
C VAL A 168 7.36 -9.55 5.55
N ASN A 169 7.06 -9.20 6.81
CA ASN A 169 6.51 -7.89 7.15
C ASN A 169 7.46 -6.75 6.78
N LEU A 170 8.77 -6.92 7.01
CA LEU A 170 9.77 -5.91 6.62
C LEU A 170 9.88 -5.79 5.10
N ALA A 171 9.85 -6.92 4.38
CA ALA A 171 9.86 -6.93 2.92
C ALA A 171 8.63 -6.21 2.34
N LEU A 172 7.43 -6.54 2.81
CA LEU A 172 6.17 -5.91 2.42
C LEU A 172 6.17 -4.41 2.70
N LEU A 173 6.76 -3.98 3.82
CA LEU A 173 6.86 -2.57 4.18
C LEU A 173 7.71 -1.80 3.16
N TYR A 174 8.90 -2.30 2.82
CA TYR A 174 9.73 -1.70 1.78
C TYR A 174 9.05 -1.72 0.40
N ASP A 175 8.36 -2.81 0.05
CA ASP A 175 7.64 -2.94 -1.23
C ASP A 175 6.50 -1.91 -1.35
N ASN A 176 5.71 -1.76 -0.28
CA ASN A 176 4.66 -0.74 -0.19
C ASN A 176 5.22 0.68 -0.31
N MET A 177 6.36 0.97 0.34
CA MET A 177 7.05 2.25 0.20
C MET A 177 7.49 2.48 -1.25
N ALA A 178 8.06 1.47 -1.90
CA ALA A 178 8.45 1.55 -3.31
C ALA A 178 7.24 1.75 -4.25
N THR A 179 6.09 1.14 -3.95
CA THR A 179 4.85 1.35 -4.71
C THR A 179 4.35 2.78 -4.56
N LYS A 180 4.30 3.30 -3.32
CA LYS A 180 3.91 4.69 -3.02
C LYS A 180 4.84 5.70 -3.69
N GLN A 181 6.15 5.46 -3.63
CA GLN A 181 7.16 6.26 -4.35
C GLN A 181 6.93 6.19 -5.86
N GLY A 182 6.60 5.03 -6.41
CA GLY A 182 6.24 4.87 -7.82
C GLY A 182 5.02 5.70 -8.24
N GLY A 183 3.99 5.77 -7.39
CA GLY A 183 2.86 6.66 -7.58
C GLY A 183 3.27 8.13 -7.62
N ARG A 184 4.06 8.58 -6.63
CA ARG A 184 4.58 9.95 -6.56
C ARG A 184 5.49 10.29 -7.74
N ILE A 185 6.33 9.36 -8.17
CA ILE A 185 7.18 9.49 -9.36
C ILE A 185 6.32 9.73 -10.60
N LYS A 186 5.25 8.95 -10.79
CA LYS A 186 4.31 9.14 -11.93
C LYS A 186 3.61 10.49 -11.87
N GLU A 187 3.17 10.93 -10.69
CA GLU A 187 2.57 12.26 -10.50
C GLU A 187 3.54 13.38 -10.85
N LEU A 188 4.76 13.33 -10.31
CA LEU A 188 5.80 14.32 -10.59
C LEU A 188 6.20 14.31 -12.07
N GLN A 189 6.29 13.13 -12.70
CA GLN A 189 6.53 13.02 -14.14
C GLN A 189 5.38 13.60 -14.96
N ALA A 190 4.13 13.40 -14.56
CA ALA A 190 2.99 14.02 -15.22
C ALA A 190 2.95 15.54 -15.03
N GLN A 191 3.40 16.05 -13.88
CA GLN A 191 3.50 17.49 -13.61
C GLN A 191 4.65 18.15 -14.38
N ALA A 192 5.82 17.50 -14.41
CA ALA A 192 6.99 17.98 -15.13
C ALA A 192 6.85 17.80 -16.65
N GLY A 193 6.32 16.66 -17.09
CA GLY A 193 6.19 16.26 -18.50
C GLY A 193 4.85 16.53 -19.15
N GLY A 194 3.79 16.92 -18.42
CA GLY A 194 2.46 17.14 -19.00
C GLY A 194 2.41 18.23 -20.08
N GLY A 195 3.37 19.17 -20.04
CA GLY A 195 3.63 20.11 -21.14
C GLY A 195 4.48 19.50 -22.24
N GLU A 196 5.62 18.89 -21.90
CA GLU A 196 6.61 18.39 -22.85
C GLU A 196 6.17 17.14 -23.64
N ASP A 197 5.53 16.15 -23.00
CA ASP A 197 4.99 14.95 -23.65
C ASP A 197 3.83 15.29 -24.59
N LYS A 198 2.98 16.26 -24.19
CA LYS A 198 1.90 16.77 -25.05
C LYS A 198 2.47 17.55 -26.24
N VAL A 199 3.51 18.36 -26.02
CA VAL A 199 4.25 19.05 -27.08
C VAL A 199 4.91 18.06 -28.03
N ALA A 200 5.58 17.02 -27.53
CA ALA A 200 6.22 15.98 -28.33
C ALA A 200 5.17 15.21 -29.16
N THR A 201 4.04 14.83 -28.55
CA THR A 201 2.95 14.12 -29.22
C THR A 201 2.31 14.97 -30.31
N LEU A 202 1.99 16.24 -30.04
CA LEU A 202 1.41 17.16 -31.03
C LEU A 202 2.40 17.44 -32.16
N THR A 203 3.69 17.63 -31.85
CA THR A 203 4.75 17.79 -32.84
C THR A 203 4.84 16.57 -33.76
N LYS A 204 4.74 15.36 -33.22
CA LYS A 204 4.69 14.11 -33.99
C LYS A 204 3.46 14.05 -34.91
N SER A 205 2.27 14.31 -34.39
CA SER A 205 1.03 14.32 -35.19
C SER A 205 1.08 15.33 -36.33
N ILE A 206 1.68 16.51 -36.10
CA ILE A 206 1.89 17.53 -37.15
C ILE A 206 2.84 17.01 -38.23
N ALA A 207 3.94 16.36 -37.85
CA ALA A 207 4.91 15.82 -38.80
C ALA A 207 4.30 14.69 -39.67
N ASP A 208 3.54 13.77 -39.04
CA ASP A 208 2.85 12.69 -39.75
C ASP A 208 1.80 13.25 -40.75
N GLU A 209 1.04 14.26 -40.34
CA GLU A 209 0.03 14.89 -41.19
C GLU A 209 0.65 15.74 -42.31
N LYS A 210 1.76 16.45 -42.05
CA LYS A 210 2.53 17.15 -43.09
C LYS A 210 3.11 16.20 -44.13
N SER A 211 3.58 15.02 -43.70
CA SER A 211 4.06 13.98 -44.61
C SER A 211 2.97 13.49 -45.57
N LYS A 212 1.70 13.39 -45.12
CA LYS A 212 0.56 13.08 -46.00
C LYS A 212 0.33 14.16 -47.06
N ASN A 213 0.46 15.44 -46.69
CA ASN A 213 0.33 16.55 -47.64
C ASN A 213 1.37 16.48 -48.76
N GLU A 214 2.61 16.11 -48.45
CA GLU A 214 3.66 15.91 -49.47
C GLU A 214 3.31 14.79 -50.46
N VAL A 215 2.73 13.69 -49.95
CA VAL A 215 2.23 12.58 -50.79
C VAL A 215 1.10 13.06 -51.71
N PHE A 216 0.13 13.82 -51.18
CA PHE A 216 -0.95 14.39 -51.98
C PHE A 216 -0.43 15.36 -53.04
N ASP A 217 0.60 16.15 -52.74
CA ASP A 217 1.24 17.04 -53.71
C ASP A 217 1.90 16.29 -54.87
N GLY A 218 2.56 15.17 -54.57
CA GLY A 218 3.09 14.27 -55.59
C GLY A 218 1.99 13.70 -56.49
N GLU A 219 0.89 13.26 -55.88
CA GLU A 219 -0.23 12.65 -56.60
C GLU A 219 -1.00 13.68 -57.45
N ILE A 220 -1.23 14.89 -56.94
CA ILE A 220 -1.80 16.01 -57.69
C ILE A 220 -0.95 16.32 -58.93
N LYS A 221 0.38 16.41 -58.78
CA LYS A 221 1.30 16.62 -59.92
C LYS A 221 1.16 15.50 -60.95
N ARG A 222 1.13 14.24 -60.51
CA ARG A 222 1.00 13.06 -61.37
C ARG A 222 -0.32 13.09 -62.15
N ILE A 223 -1.45 13.24 -61.46
CA ILE A 223 -2.79 13.26 -62.07
C ILE A 223 -2.92 14.46 -63.03
N THR A 224 -2.40 15.63 -62.63
CA THR A 224 -2.41 16.83 -63.49
C THR A 224 -1.64 16.60 -64.80
N ALA A 225 -0.49 15.93 -64.75
CA ALA A 225 0.27 15.58 -65.95
C ALA A 225 -0.49 14.58 -66.85
N LEU A 226 -1.23 13.64 -66.27
CA LEU A 226 -2.09 12.71 -67.02
C LEU A 226 -3.28 13.42 -67.67
N ILE A 227 -3.93 14.35 -66.96
CA ILE A 227 -5.03 15.17 -67.51
C ILE A 227 -4.57 15.99 -68.72
N LYS A 228 -3.35 16.55 -68.69
CA LYS A 228 -2.79 17.25 -69.86
C LYS A 228 -2.71 16.37 -71.11
N LYS A 229 -2.43 15.07 -70.95
CA LYS A 229 -2.40 14.09 -72.05
C LYS A 229 -3.80 13.58 -72.42
N GLN A 230 -4.75 13.58 -71.49
CA GLN A 230 -6.11 13.05 -71.64
C GLN A 230 -7.19 14.03 -71.13
N PRO A 231 -7.38 15.19 -71.77
CA PRO A 231 -8.20 16.29 -71.22
C PRO A 231 -9.70 16.00 -71.10
N LYS A 232 -10.19 14.98 -71.82
CA LYS A 232 -11.60 14.53 -71.79
C LYS A 232 -11.86 13.39 -70.79
N ASN A 233 -10.83 12.87 -70.09
CA ASN A 233 -11.00 11.79 -69.13
C ASN A 233 -11.66 12.31 -67.83
N ALA A 234 -12.89 11.88 -67.57
CA ALA A 234 -13.67 12.32 -66.41
C ALA A 234 -13.19 11.71 -65.09
N ASP A 235 -12.66 10.49 -65.11
CA ASP A 235 -12.18 9.80 -63.91
C ASP A 235 -10.92 10.46 -63.36
N LEU A 236 -9.99 10.88 -64.22
CA LEU A 236 -8.81 11.64 -63.79
C LEU A 236 -9.19 12.98 -63.14
N LYS A 237 -10.23 13.66 -63.64
CA LYS A 237 -10.74 14.90 -63.02
C LYS A 237 -11.38 14.63 -61.65
N ARG A 238 -12.11 13.53 -61.50
CA ARG A 238 -12.68 13.09 -60.21
C ARG A 238 -11.59 12.73 -59.20
N GLN A 239 -10.57 11.97 -59.62
CA GLN A 239 -9.42 11.63 -58.78
C GLN A 239 -8.66 12.89 -58.35
N LEU A 240 -8.44 13.84 -59.25
CA LEU A 240 -7.81 15.12 -58.91
C LEU A 240 -8.65 15.88 -57.87
N ALA A 241 -9.97 15.92 -58.01
CA ALA A 241 -10.85 16.57 -57.03
C ALA A 241 -10.80 15.88 -55.65
N ASP A 242 -10.80 14.54 -55.61
CA ASP A 242 -10.70 13.76 -54.37
C ASP A 242 -9.38 14.00 -53.64
N VAL A 243 -8.25 13.96 -54.36
CA VAL A 243 -6.93 14.21 -53.76
C VAL A 243 -6.81 15.67 -53.28
N ASN A 244 -7.36 16.63 -54.02
CA ASN A 244 -7.40 18.03 -53.56
C ASN A 244 -8.25 18.22 -52.29
N ASN A 245 -9.38 17.51 -52.18
CA ASN A 245 -10.21 17.55 -50.97
C ASN A 245 -9.48 16.94 -49.77
N LYS A 246 -8.86 15.75 -49.95
CA LYS A 246 -8.03 15.10 -48.91
C LYS A 246 -6.87 15.98 -48.46
N LYS A 247 -6.23 16.68 -49.40
CA LYS A 247 -5.18 17.66 -49.08
C LYS A 247 -5.73 18.84 -48.27
N LYS A 248 -6.92 19.35 -48.61
CA LYS A 248 -7.57 20.44 -47.86
C LYS A 248 -7.93 20.02 -46.43
N GLU A 249 -8.42 18.80 -46.25
CA GLU A 249 -8.73 18.22 -44.94
C GLU A 249 -7.46 18.05 -44.10
N SER A 250 -6.40 17.47 -44.69
CA SER A 250 -5.11 17.30 -44.04
C SER A 250 -4.45 18.64 -43.65
N ALA A 251 -4.51 19.65 -44.53
CA ALA A 251 -4.03 21.01 -44.21
C ALA A 251 -4.81 21.66 -43.05
N THR A 252 -6.12 21.40 -42.96
CA THR A 252 -6.95 21.86 -41.85
C THR A 252 -6.58 21.17 -40.54
N ALA A 253 -6.32 19.86 -40.59
CA ALA A 253 -5.85 19.09 -39.44
C ALA A 253 -4.49 19.60 -38.92
N VAL A 254 -3.54 19.90 -39.82
CA VAL A 254 -2.26 20.52 -39.46
C VAL A 254 -2.47 21.85 -38.73
N ALA A 255 -3.32 22.74 -39.25
CA ALA A 255 -3.56 24.05 -38.64
C ALA A 255 -4.17 23.94 -37.22
N ASN A 256 -5.08 22.97 -37.02
CA ASN A 256 -5.67 22.72 -35.71
C ASN A 256 -4.62 22.18 -34.71
N LEU A 257 -3.82 21.21 -35.15
CA LEU A 257 -2.74 20.65 -34.32
C LEU A 257 -1.68 21.70 -33.97
N GLU A 258 -1.33 22.60 -34.89
CA GLU A 258 -0.39 23.71 -34.62
C GLU A 258 -0.94 24.69 -33.57
N LYS A 259 -2.25 24.95 -33.56
CA LYS A 259 -2.90 25.77 -32.54
C LYS A 259 -2.89 25.11 -31.16
N GLU A 260 -3.14 23.80 -31.12
CA GLU A 260 -3.03 23.01 -29.88
C GLU A 260 -1.59 22.97 -29.36
N LEU A 261 -0.61 22.84 -30.27
CA LEU A 261 0.81 22.84 -29.93
C LEU A 261 1.22 24.16 -29.27
N ALA A 262 0.81 25.29 -29.84
CA ALA A 262 1.09 26.61 -29.27
C ALA A 262 0.53 26.76 -27.83
N THR A 263 -0.66 26.22 -27.59
CA THR A 263 -1.30 26.23 -26.27
C THR A 263 -0.55 25.33 -25.28
N ALA A 264 -0.13 24.15 -25.72
CA ALA A 264 0.65 23.21 -24.91
C ALA A 264 2.05 23.76 -24.57
N GLN A 265 2.72 24.44 -25.51
CA GLN A 265 4.00 25.10 -25.30
C GLN A 265 3.91 26.22 -24.26
N GLU A 266 2.84 27.00 -24.26
CA GLU A 266 2.67 28.09 -23.30
C GLU A 266 2.37 27.56 -21.88
N ALA A 267 1.58 26.50 -21.76
CA ALA A 267 1.37 25.81 -20.49
C ALA A 267 2.67 25.19 -19.94
N ALA A 268 3.53 24.65 -20.82
CA ALA A 268 4.83 24.10 -20.43
C ALA A 268 5.77 25.18 -19.85
N LYS A 269 5.78 26.40 -20.42
CA LYS A 269 6.60 27.51 -19.91
C LYS A 269 6.21 27.94 -18.50
N GLN A 270 4.92 27.97 -18.17
CA GLN A 270 4.43 28.37 -16.84
C GLN A 270 4.83 27.39 -15.72
N ASN A 271 5.09 26.12 -16.07
CA ASN A 271 5.50 25.07 -15.12
C ASN A 271 7.03 24.96 -14.94
N SER A 272 7.83 25.67 -15.75
CA SER A 272 9.30 25.54 -15.78
C SER A 272 10.02 26.00 -14.49
N GLY A 273 9.45 26.93 -13.72
CA GLY A 273 10.01 27.39 -12.44
C GLY A 273 9.98 26.33 -11.32
N ASN A 274 9.09 25.34 -11.43
CA ASN A 274 8.99 24.19 -10.52
C ASN A 274 9.74 22.95 -11.06
N ALA A 275 10.34 23.01 -12.24
CA ALA A 275 10.96 21.85 -12.88
C ALA A 275 12.26 21.41 -12.19
N ALA A 276 13.15 22.35 -11.83
CA ALA A 276 14.43 22.00 -11.18
C ALA A 276 14.27 21.41 -9.78
N SER A 277 13.26 21.86 -9.01
CA SER A 277 12.92 21.27 -7.70
C SER A 277 12.25 19.90 -7.86
N ALA A 278 11.35 19.75 -8.84
CA ALA A 278 10.71 18.48 -9.16
C ALA A 278 11.71 17.44 -9.69
N GLU A 279 12.70 17.82 -10.49
CA GLU A 279 13.77 16.94 -10.99
C GLU A 279 14.63 16.40 -9.84
N LYS A 280 14.99 17.26 -8.89
CA LYS A 280 15.74 16.86 -7.69
C LYS A 280 14.93 15.91 -6.80
N GLU A 281 13.64 16.21 -6.59
CA GLU A 281 12.72 15.33 -5.86
C GLU A 281 12.58 13.98 -6.59
N LEU A 282 12.42 13.99 -7.92
CA LEU A 282 12.30 12.81 -8.75
C LEU A 282 13.55 11.93 -8.70
N ALA A 283 14.74 12.51 -8.76
CA ALA A 283 16.00 11.78 -8.65
C ALA A 283 16.13 11.09 -7.28
N THR A 284 15.76 11.80 -6.21
CA THR A 284 15.78 11.27 -4.84
C THR A 284 14.78 10.13 -4.69
N LEU A 285 13.52 10.33 -5.11
CA LEU A 285 12.47 9.32 -5.03
C LEU A 285 12.80 8.07 -5.83
N LYS A 286 13.40 8.20 -7.02
CA LYS A 286 13.84 7.04 -7.82
C LYS A 286 14.95 6.26 -7.13
N ALA A 287 15.90 6.95 -6.49
CA ALA A 287 16.96 6.30 -5.74
C ALA A 287 16.40 5.56 -4.52
N ASP A 288 15.50 6.19 -3.77
CA ASP A 288 14.85 5.58 -2.61
C ASP A 288 13.95 4.41 -3.01
N GLN A 289 13.19 4.54 -4.10
CA GLN A 289 12.37 3.46 -4.67
C GLN A 289 13.22 2.26 -5.01
N LYS A 290 14.33 2.47 -5.73
CA LYS A 290 15.27 1.39 -6.08
C LYS A 290 15.81 0.72 -4.82
N LYS A 291 16.27 1.49 -3.84
CA LYS A 291 16.78 0.97 -2.57
C LYS A 291 15.72 0.15 -1.82
N ASN A 292 14.48 0.63 -1.78
CA ASN A 292 13.38 -0.07 -1.12
C ASN A 292 13.04 -1.39 -1.85
N LEU A 293 13.04 -1.42 -3.18
CA LEU A 293 12.86 -2.67 -3.93
C LEU A 293 13.99 -3.68 -3.65
N GLU A 294 15.24 -3.23 -3.57
CA GLU A 294 16.39 -4.07 -3.22
C GLU A 294 16.26 -4.64 -1.80
N LEU A 295 15.82 -3.82 -0.84
CA LEU A 295 15.58 -4.24 0.54
C LEU A 295 14.38 -5.19 0.65
N ALA A 296 13.32 -4.98 -0.12
CA ALA A 296 12.18 -5.88 -0.21
C ALA A 296 12.62 -7.26 -0.74
N GLU A 297 13.29 -7.29 -1.89
CA GLU A 297 13.83 -8.53 -2.48
C GLU A 297 14.73 -9.29 -1.48
N LYS A 298 15.66 -8.58 -0.83
CA LYS A 298 16.57 -9.17 0.16
C LYS A 298 15.79 -9.87 1.29
N ASN A 299 14.78 -9.21 1.84
CA ASN A 299 14.03 -9.74 2.98
C ASN A 299 13.06 -10.87 2.57
N TYR A 300 12.43 -10.80 1.39
CA TYR A 300 11.66 -11.94 0.86
C TYR A 300 12.56 -13.17 0.65
N ARG A 301 13.76 -12.98 0.09
CA ARG A 301 14.73 -14.07 -0.09
C ARG A 301 15.14 -14.67 1.25
N ALA A 302 15.46 -13.83 2.25
CA ALA A 302 15.79 -14.30 3.59
C ALA A 302 14.62 -15.08 4.23
N ALA A 303 13.37 -14.65 4.03
CA ALA A 303 12.20 -15.38 4.49
C ALA A 303 12.12 -16.78 3.85
N LEU A 304 12.39 -16.88 2.54
CA LEU A 304 12.37 -18.13 1.79
C LEU A 304 13.57 -19.05 2.06
N GLU A 305 14.68 -18.52 2.57
CA GLU A 305 15.79 -19.34 3.10
C GLU A 305 15.39 -20.06 4.40
N VAL A 306 14.50 -19.45 5.19
CA VAL A 306 14.01 -20.03 6.44
C VAL A 306 12.81 -20.95 6.20
N ASP A 307 11.83 -20.50 5.41
CA ASP A 307 10.66 -21.26 5.00
C ASP A 307 10.48 -21.15 3.48
N ALA A 308 11.00 -22.14 2.77
CA ALA A 308 10.93 -22.23 1.33
C ALA A 308 9.51 -22.37 0.76
N THR A 309 8.51 -22.65 1.61
CA THR A 309 7.11 -22.80 1.22
C THR A 309 6.24 -21.62 1.65
N ASN A 310 6.83 -20.57 2.21
CA ASN A 310 6.06 -19.42 2.67
C ASN A 310 5.33 -18.74 1.50
N TYR A 311 4.00 -18.87 1.47
CA TYR A 311 3.16 -18.38 0.37
C TYR A 311 3.33 -16.88 0.13
N ASP A 312 3.29 -16.07 1.20
CA ASP A 312 3.33 -14.62 1.10
C ASP A 312 4.67 -14.14 0.52
N ALA A 313 5.79 -14.73 0.99
CA ALA A 313 7.11 -14.42 0.45
C ALA A 313 7.26 -14.88 -1.02
N LEU A 314 6.75 -16.06 -1.38
CA LEU A 314 6.77 -16.57 -2.76
C LEU A 314 5.97 -15.66 -3.69
N TYR A 315 4.71 -15.39 -3.33
CA TYR A 315 3.82 -14.59 -4.16
C TYR A 315 4.35 -13.17 -4.32
N SER A 316 4.75 -12.51 -3.23
CA SER A 316 5.22 -11.13 -3.28
C SER A 316 6.55 -10.98 -4.02
N LEU A 317 7.49 -11.91 -3.88
CA LEU A 317 8.74 -11.88 -4.65
C LEU A 317 8.51 -12.13 -6.14
N GLY A 318 7.58 -13.04 -6.48
CA GLY A 318 7.12 -13.22 -7.86
C GLY A 318 6.50 -11.96 -8.43
N ALA A 319 5.60 -11.32 -7.67
CA ALA A 319 4.94 -10.07 -8.05
C ALA A 319 5.93 -8.91 -8.22
N LEU A 320 6.96 -8.82 -7.38
CA LEU A 320 8.04 -7.83 -7.49
C LEU A 320 8.72 -7.93 -8.87
N TYR A 321 9.19 -9.12 -9.27
CA TYR A 321 9.81 -9.29 -10.58
C TYR A 321 8.84 -9.14 -11.76
N PHE A 322 7.59 -9.56 -11.58
CA PHE A 322 6.55 -9.34 -12.58
C PHE A 322 6.33 -7.84 -12.82
N ASN A 323 6.24 -7.05 -11.75
CA ASN A 323 6.06 -5.60 -11.83
C ASN A 323 7.27 -4.90 -12.45
N GLU A 324 8.49 -5.34 -12.15
CA GLU A 324 9.70 -4.87 -12.83
C GLU A 324 9.64 -5.13 -14.35
N ALA A 325 9.17 -6.32 -14.76
CA ALA A 325 8.98 -6.65 -16.17
C ALA A 325 7.95 -5.73 -16.83
N VAL A 326 6.83 -5.44 -16.16
CA VAL A 326 5.78 -4.52 -16.64
C VAL A 326 6.32 -3.10 -16.79
N VAL A 327 7.13 -2.62 -15.85
CA VAL A 327 7.77 -1.29 -15.95
C VAL A 327 8.67 -1.21 -17.18
N LEU A 328 9.55 -2.21 -17.38
CA LEU A 328 10.42 -2.29 -18.56
C LEU A 328 9.62 -2.40 -19.86
N LYS A 329 8.52 -3.16 -19.86
CA LYS A 329 7.64 -3.28 -21.02
C LYS A 329 7.03 -1.93 -21.39
N GLY A 330 6.61 -1.16 -20.38
CA GLY A 330 6.14 0.20 -20.58
C GLY A 330 7.20 1.12 -21.19
N GLU A 331 8.50 0.90 -20.92
CA GLU A 331 9.57 1.63 -21.60
C GLU A 331 9.63 1.28 -23.09
N VAL A 332 9.53 -0.01 -23.45
CA VAL A 332 9.46 -0.45 -24.85
C VAL A 332 8.26 0.16 -25.57
N ASP A 333 7.09 0.12 -24.94
CA ASP A 333 5.83 0.62 -25.52
C ASP A 333 5.88 2.14 -25.81
N ARG A 334 6.77 2.89 -25.15
CA ARG A 334 6.99 4.32 -25.38
C ARG A 334 8.07 4.64 -26.42
N MET A 335 8.87 3.66 -26.84
CA MET A 335 9.97 3.91 -27.78
C MET A 335 9.45 4.29 -29.17
N ASN A 336 10.08 5.28 -29.80
CA ASN A 336 9.93 5.50 -31.23
C ASN A 336 10.73 4.47 -32.05
N MET A 337 10.52 4.44 -33.37
CA MET A 337 11.17 3.43 -34.23
C MET A 337 12.70 3.48 -34.17
N THR A 338 13.28 4.68 -34.07
CA THR A 338 14.73 4.85 -33.96
C THR A 338 15.26 4.32 -32.64
N GLU A 339 14.61 4.67 -31.52
CA GLU A 339 14.97 4.17 -30.19
C GLU A 339 14.81 2.65 -30.10
N TYR A 340 13.73 2.12 -30.66
CA TYR A 340 13.48 0.69 -30.70
C TYR A 340 14.54 -0.04 -31.53
N GLN A 341 14.96 0.50 -32.67
CA GLN A 341 16.05 -0.06 -33.46
C GLN A 341 17.39 -0.06 -32.71
N GLN A 342 17.64 0.93 -31.86
CA GLN A 342 18.86 1.04 -31.07
C GLN A 342 18.89 0.10 -29.87
N LYS A 343 17.80 0.01 -29.11
CA LYS A 343 17.77 -0.72 -27.82
C LYS A 343 16.50 -1.52 -27.54
N GLY A 344 15.48 -1.46 -28.38
CA GLY A 344 14.17 -2.09 -28.15
C GLY A 344 14.26 -3.59 -27.90
N LYS A 345 14.99 -4.32 -28.76
CA LYS A 345 15.20 -5.77 -28.61
C LYS A 345 15.92 -6.15 -27.32
N GLU A 346 16.88 -5.34 -26.89
CA GLU A 346 17.61 -5.57 -25.63
C GLU A 346 16.66 -5.41 -24.43
N VAL A 347 15.86 -4.32 -24.42
CA VAL A 347 14.89 -4.08 -23.34
C VAL A 347 13.79 -5.14 -23.36
N GLU A 348 13.30 -5.57 -24.52
CA GLU A 348 12.37 -6.72 -24.62
C GLU A 348 12.97 -8.02 -24.08
N GLY A 349 14.27 -8.27 -24.32
CA GLY A 349 14.99 -9.38 -23.72
C GLY A 349 15.00 -9.31 -22.19
N ARG A 350 15.22 -8.12 -21.62
CA ARG A 350 15.17 -7.88 -20.16
C ARG A 350 13.76 -8.05 -19.59
N VAL A 351 12.73 -7.60 -20.32
CA VAL A 351 11.31 -7.85 -19.97
C VAL A 351 11.06 -9.35 -19.87
N CYS A 352 11.47 -10.12 -20.88
CA CYS A 352 11.34 -11.57 -20.83
C CYS A 352 12.11 -12.19 -19.66
N GLY A 353 13.36 -11.76 -19.43
CA GLY A 353 14.17 -12.27 -18.33
C GLY A 353 13.52 -12.07 -16.96
N LYS A 354 12.92 -10.89 -16.72
CA LYS A 354 12.19 -10.61 -15.49
C LYS A 354 10.92 -11.45 -15.33
N PHE A 355 10.14 -11.62 -16.39
CA PHE A 355 9.01 -12.55 -16.37
C PHE A 355 9.44 -14.00 -16.09
N LYS A 356 10.54 -14.45 -16.71
CA LYS A 356 11.11 -15.78 -16.48
C LYS A 356 11.62 -15.93 -15.04
N LYS A 357 12.18 -14.87 -14.44
CA LYS A 357 12.60 -14.81 -13.03
C LYS A 357 11.41 -14.88 -12.07
N ALA A 358 10.27 -14.26 -12.41
CA ALA A 358 9.05 -14.28 -11.62
C ALA A 358 8.39 -15.68 -11.58
N LYS A 359 8.39 -16.39 -12.72
CA LYS A 359 7.68 -17.66 -12.91
C LYS A 359 7.88 -18.72 -11.82
N PRO A 360 9.11 -19.12 -11.45
CA PRO A 360 9.31 -20.18 -10.46
C PRO A 360 8.73 -19.83 -9.08
N TYR A 361 8.59 -18.55 -8.74
CA TYR A 361 7.98 -18.14 -7.47
C TYR A 361 6.47 -18.32 -7.49
N PHE A 362 5.79 -17.99 -8.59
CA PHE A 362 4.35 -18.26 -8.73
C PHE A 362 4.03 -19.75 -8.81
N GLU A 363 4.86 -20.55 -9.50
CA GLU A 363 4.71 -22.01 -9.51
C GLU A 363 4.78 -22.60 -8.09
N ARG A 364 5.77 -22.16 -7.31
CA ARG A 364 5.91 -22.57 -5.90
C ARG A 364 4.79 -22.01 -5.03
N ALA A 365 4.31 -20.79 -5.27
CA ALA A 365 3.20 -20.21 -4.51
C ALA A 365 1.91 -21.03 -4.69
N VAL A 366 1.60 -21.45 -5.93
CA VAL A 366 0.46 -22.33 -6.23
C VAL A 366 0.61 -23.70 -5.57
N GLN A 367 1.83 -24.22 -5.47
CA GLN A 367 2.10 -25.49 -4.77
C GLN A 367 1.96 -25.35 -3.25
N ALA A 368 2.41 -24.23 -2.69
CA ALA A 368 2.35 -23.96 -1.26
C ALA A 368 0.90 -23.73 -0.76
N LYS A 369 0.08 -23.08 -1.59
CA LYS A 369 -1.32 -22.77 -1.27
C LYS A 369 -2.14 -22.76 -2.55
N ASP A 370 -3.29 -23.44 -2.49
CA ASP A 370 -4.29 -23.34 -3.55
C ASP A 370 -4.97 -21.96 -3.50
N ALA A 371 -4.34 -20.98 -4.14
CA ALA A 371 -4.83 -19.61 -4.28
C ALA A 371 -5.11 -19.29 -5.75
N ALA A 372 -6.30 -18.78 -6.03
CA ALA A 372 -6.75 -18.47 -7.39
C ALA A 372 -5.88 -17.38 -8.04
N GLU A 373 -5.49 -16.38 -7.26
CA GLU A 373 -4.69 -15.23 -7.70
C GLU A 373 -3.31 -15.68 -8.22
N ALA A 374 -2.67 -16.61 -7.52
CA ALA A 374 -1.38 -17.16 -7.93
C ALA A 374 -1.50 -17.99 -9.22
N LYS A 375 -2.60 -18.74 -9.37
CA LYS A 375 -2.87 -19.54 -10.58
C LYS A 375 -3.12 -18.66 -11.80
N GLU A 376 -3.95 -17.63 -11.67
CA GLU A 376 -4.26 -16.68 -12.75
C GLU A 376 -3.02 -15.91 -13.20
N THR A 377 -2.21 -15.45 -12.24
CA THR A 377 -0.96 -14.74 -12.54
C THR A 377 0.03 -15.66 -13.25
N LEU A 378 0.15 -16.92 -12.83
CA LEU A 378 1.01 -17.91 -13.47
C LEU A 378 0.55 -18.22 -14.92
N GLU A 379 -0.76 -18.33 -15.15
CA GLU A 379 -1.32 -18.52 -16.49
C GLU A 379 -0.98 -17.33 -17.41
N THR A 380 -1.23 -16.11 -16.92
CA THR A 380 -0.87 -14.88 -17.64
C THR A 380 0.61 -14.86 -18.00
N LEU A 381 1.47 -15.22 -17.05
CA LEU A 381 2.91 -15.24 -17.23
C LEU A 381 3.36 -16.28 -18.27
N ASN A 382 2.76 -17.47 -18.27
CA ASN A 382 3.03 -18.50 -19.27
C ASN A 382 2.64 -18.03 -20.68
N ASN A 383 1.48 -17.40 -20.83
CA ASN A 383 1.03 -16.86 -22.10
C ASN A 383 1.97 -15.78 -22.63
N VAL A 384 2.42 -14.87 -21.76
CA VAL A 384 3.38 -13.81 -22.13
C VAL A 384 4.73 -14.39 -22.53
N LEU A 385 5.26 -15.35 -21.77
CA LEU A 385 6.54 -16.00 -22.10
C LEU A 385 6.47 -16.76 -23.44
N GLN A 386 5.36 -17.43 -23.72
CA GLN A 386 5.14 -18.09 -25.02
C GLN A 386 5.12 -17.09 -26.19
N GLN A 387 4.59 -15.88 -25.98
CA GLN A 387 4.63 -14.83 -27.00
C GLN A 387 6.06 -14.33 -27.26
N PHE A 388 6.91 -14.23 -26.23
CA PHE A 388 8.32 -13.88 -26.40
C PHE A 388 9.09 -14.96 -27.18
N GLU A 389 8.84 -16.23 -26.88
CA GLU A 389 9.40 -17.36 -27.62
C GLU A 389 8.98 -17.33 -29.10
N GLY A 390 7.69 -17.11 -29.38
CA GLY A 390 7.18 -17.00 -30.75
C GLY A 390 7.76 -15.83 -31.54
N LYS A 391 8.22 -14.77 -30.87
CA LYS A 391 8.91 -13.62 -31.48
C LYS A 391 10.43 -13.81 -31.64
N GLY A 392 10.99 -14.91 -31.13
CA GLY A 392 12.43 -15.17 -31.16
C GLY A 392 13.26 -14.20 -30.31
N ILE A 393 12.67 -13.63 -29.25
CA ILE A 393 13.35 -12.71 -28.34
C ILE A 393 14.13 -13.52 -27.31
N ALA A 394 15.45 -13.32 -27.24
CA ALA A 394 16.29 -13.97 -26.24
C ALA A 394 16.14 -13.26 -24.88
N CYS A 395 15.74 -14.00 -23.85
CA CYS A 395 15.56 -13.48 -22.50
C CYS A 395 16.91 -13.27 -21.82
N VAL A 396 17.14 -12.07 -21.27
CA VAL A 396 18.39 -11.66 -20.60
C VAL A 396 18.07 -11.01 -19.24
N GLU A 397 19.02 -11.04 -18.30
CA GLU A 397 18.80 -10.50 -16.94
C GLU A 397 18.75 -8.96 -16.84
#